data_AF-A0A661H2S3-F1
#
_entry.id   AF-A0A661H2S3-F1
#
_cell.length_a   1.000
_cell.length_b   1.000
_cell.length_c   1.000
_cell.angle_alpha   90.00
_cell.angle_beta   90.00
_cell.angle_gamma   90.00
#
_symmetry.space_group_name_H-M   'P 1'
#
loop_
_entity.id
_entity.type
_entity.pdbx_description
1 polymer ?
#
loop_
_entity_poly.entity_id
_entity_poly.type
_entity_poly.pdbx_seq_one_letter_code
_entity_poly.pdbx_strand_id
1 'polypeptide(L)'
;MFDIGGGTVGNLFALGVHPAELDKVFITHFHLDHIGGIFPLFDAMGWARNTPLHVWGSSGYTPELGITALTQHVMGAAEWHIQNKQSILPRGGMTIVPHEIDIGKFRPETPRQLAYDESGVKIYAFPVIHALAGSMGFRLEWKGLTFVYTADSQPSTFEADQGKGADVFIHEIFPSAEEFAHYNHMPIQAAEGVMEEHTTPAELGQVYGIAKPRLGVGRHFTLDENLIDPLFQRWRTTYDGPVLLMQDLTTINVTSDYIVVRQTRADQLAWPAPPPKPPAGLDMSIGEPSKAQRPAWLTATGISEDS
;
A
#
# COMPACT_ATOMS: atom_id res chain seq x y z
N MET A 1 4.43 5.55 0.75
CA MET A 1 3.86 4.27 1.21
C MET A 1 3.50 3.44 -0.01
N PHE A 2 3.67 2.12 0.03
CA PHE A 2 3.30 1.21 -1.06
C PHE A 2 2.10 0.38 -0.59
N ASP A 3 0.99 0.49 -1.31
CA ASP A 3 -0.37 0.05 -0.92
C ASP A 3 -0.88 0.65 0.40
N ILE A 4 -2.17 0.43 0.66
CA ILE A 4 -2.87 0.91 1.85
C ILE A 4 -4.06 0.02 2.22
N GLY A 5 -3.76 -1.20 2.68
CA GLY A 5 -4.78 -2.14 3.12
C GLY A 5 -5.53 -1.74 4.39
N GLY A 6 -6.58 -2.50 4.71
CA GLY A 6 -7.31 -2.37 5.97
C GLY A 6 -6.37 -2.51 7.18
N GLY A 7 -6.60 -1.73 8.24
CA GLY A 7 -5.75 -1.76 9.45
C GLY A 7 -4.48 -0.91 9.39
N THR A 8 -4.09 -0.37 8.22
CA THR A 8 -2.86 0.43 8.05
C THR A 8 -2.73 1.55 9.08
N VAL A 9 -3.77 2.37 9.29
CA VAL A 9 -3.70 3.51 10.23
C VAL A 9 -3.51 3.09 11.68
N GLY A 10 -4.10 1.96 12.11
CA GLY A 10 -3.85 1.40 13.44
C GLY A 10 -2.38 1.00 13.62
N ASN A 11 -1.79 0.37 12.60
CA ASN A 11 -0.37 0.04 12.60
C ASN A 11 0.52 1.29 12.61
N LEU A 12 0.13 2.38 11.93
CA LEU A 12 0.87 3.65 12.01
C LEU A 12 0.88 4.24 13.42
N PHE A 13 -0.26 4.21 14.12
CA PHE A 13 -0.34 4.65 15.51
C PHE A 13 0.60 3.84 16.40
N ALA A 14 0.57 2.51 16.25
CA ALA A 14 1.42 1.61 17.01
C ALA A 14 2.93 1.83 16.74
N LEU A 15 3.27 2.30 15.54
CA LEU A 15 4.63 2.69 15.14
C LEU A 15 5.03 4.11 15.57
N GLY A 16 4.11 4.87 16.17
CA GLY A 16 4.35 6.29 16.51
C GLY A 16 4.52 7.17 15.27
N VAL A 17 3.90 6.80 14.14
CA VAL A 17 3.90 7.58 12.91
C VAL A 17 2.55 8.28 12.79
N HIS A 18 2.56 9.61 12.82
CA HIS A 18 1.33 10.36 12.62
C HIS A 18 0.87 10.25 11.15
N PRO A 19 -0.39 9.87 10.83
CA PRO A 19 -0.82 9.65 9.45
C PRO A 19 -0.61 10.82 8.48
N ALA A 20 -0.70 12.07 8.96
CA ALA A 20 -0.46 13.27 8.17
C ALA A 20 1.00 13.44 7.69
N GLU A 21 1.97 12.72 8.27
CA GLU A 21 3.36 12.64 7.76
C GLU A 21 3.43 11.89 6.43
N LEU A 22 2.43 11.04 6.14
CA LEU A 22 2.36 10.24 4.93
C LEU A 22 1.42 10.91 3.93
N ASP A 23 1.98 11.60 2.94
CA ASP A 23 1.24 12.32 1.90
C ASP A 23 1.37 11.69 0.52
N LYS A 24 2.20 10.64 0.37
CA LYS A 24 2.46 9.95 -0.92
C LYS A 24 2.19 8.46 -0.80
N VAL A 25 1.22 7.98 -1.59
CA VAL A 25 0.80 6.57 -1.64
C VAL A 25 0.94 6.05 -3.06
N PHE A 26 1.64 4.93 -3.23
CA PHE A 26 1.83 4.24 -4.50
C PHE A 26 1.03 2.95 -4.43
N ILE A 27 -0.04 2.85 -5.20
CA ILE A 27 -0.95 1.70 -5.18
C ILE A 27 -0.61 0.79 -6.34
N THR A 28 -0.36 -0.48 -6.03
CA THR A 28 0.04 -1.50 -7.01
C THR A 28 -1.11 -1.89 -7.92
N HIS A 29 -2.29 -2.12 -7.33
CA HIS A 29 -3.54 -2.43 -8.00
C HIS A 29 -4.73 -2.16 -7.07
N PHE A 30 -5.95 -2.26 -7.59
CA PHE A 30 -7.15 -1.76 -6.90
C PHE A 30 -8.01 -2.84 -6.22
N HIS A 31 -7.41 -3.97 -5.83
CA HIS A 31 -8.07 -4.89 -4.91
C HIS A 31 -8.27 -4.24 -3.54
N LEU A 32 -9.39 -4.60 -2.88
CA LEU A 32 -9.86 -3.90 -1.69
C LEU A 32 -8.94 -4.06 -0.48
N ASP A 33 -8.21 -5.16 -0.39
CA ASP A 33 -7.18 -5.40 0.62
C ASP A 33 -5.90 -4.59 0.38
N HIS A 34 -5.70 -4.01 -0.81
CA HIS A 34 -4.61 -3.08 -1.11
C HIS A 34 -5.00 -1.61 -0.97
N ILE A 35 -6.30 -1.29 -0.93
CA ILE A 35 -6.79 0.10 -0.91
C ILE A 35 -7.74 0.44 0.26
N GLY A 36 -8.20 -0.55 1.03
CA GLY A 36 -9.26 -0.38 2.02
C GLY A 36 -8.92 0.60 3.14
N GLY A 37 -7.64 0.83 3.41
CA GLY A 37 -7.14 1.81 4.37
C GLY A 37 -7.10 3.25 3.85
N ILE A 38 -7.53 3.53 2.61
CA ILE A 38 -7.51 4.88 2.03
C ILE A 38 -8.41 5.85 2.80
N PHE A 39 -9.59 5.40 3.25
CA PHE A 39 -10.52 6.23 4.01
C PHE A 39 -9.93 6.71 5.34
N PRO A 40 -9.44 5.84 6.24
CA PRO A 40 -8.86 6.32 7.50
C PRO A 40 -7.57 7.12 7.30
N LEU A 41 -6.79 6.90 6.22
CA LEU A 41 -5.63 7.76 5.93
C LEU A 41 -6.05 9.15 5.43
N PHE A 42 -7.11 9.21 4.62
CA PHE A 42 -7.69 10.46 4.14
C PHE A 42 -8.35 11.25 5.29
N ASP A 43 -9.01 10.56 6.23
CA ASP A 43 -9.53 11.14 7.48
C ASP A 43 -8.44 11.73 8.39
N ALA A 44 -7.15 11.52 8.10
CA ALA A 44 -6.11 12.30 8.75
C ALA A 44 -6.29 13.82 8.58
N MET A 45 -7.15 14.29 7.65
CA MET A 45 -7.62 15.69 7.63
C MET A 45 -8.23 16.12 8.98
N GLY A 46 -8.93 15.21 9.66
CA GLY A 46 -9.44 15.30 11.02
C GLY A 46 -8.36 15.40 12.10
N TRP A 47 -7.14 15.01 11.77
CA TRP A 47 -5.97 14.95 12.65
C TRP A 47 -4.81 15.77 12.08
N ALA A 48 -5.07 16.99 11.59
CA ALA A 48 -4.03 17.93 11.16
C ALA A 48 -3.24 17.54 9.88
N ARG A 49 -3.77 16.67 9.01
CA ARG A 49 -3.37 16.71 7.59
C ARG A 49 -3.91 17.99 6.98
N ASN A 50 -3.00 18.89 6.61
CA ASN A 50 -3.33 20.17 6.01
C ASN A 50 -2.93 20.26 4.53
N THR A 51 -2.31 19.21 3.99
CA THR A 51 -1.88 19.11 2.59
C THR A 51 -2.59 17.93 1.90
N PRO A 52 -2.73 17.97 0.56
CA PRO A 52 -3.36 16.89 -0.18
C PRO A 52 -2.74 15.52 0.06
N LEU A 53 -3.55 14.47 -0.08
CA LEU A 53 -3.04 13.11 -0.23
C LEU A 53 -2.74 12.86 -1.71
N HIS A 54 -1.48 12.62 -2.05
CA HIS A 54 -1.08 12.29 -3.41
C HIS A 54 -1.06 10.77 -3.60
N VAL A 55 -1.77 10.29 -4.63
CA VAL A 55 -1.94 8.85 -4.87
C VAL A 55 -1.53 8.50 -6.30
N TRP A 56 -0.52 7.66 -6.42
CA TRP A 56 -0.05 7.11 -7.69
C TRP A 56 -0.68 5.74 -7.92
N GLY A 57 -1.09 5.48 -9.15
CA GLY A 57 -1.64 4.19 -9.55
C GLY A 57 -1.79 4.11 -11.07
N SER A 58 -2.22 2.96 -11.57
CA SER A 58 -2.38 2.78 -13.01
C SER A 58 -3.54 3.60 -13.56
N SER A 59 -3.46 3.94 -14.85
CA SER A 59 -4.56 4.52 -15.62
C SER A 59 -5.75 3.56 -15.78
N GLY A 60 -5.60 2.28 -15.38
CA GLY A 60 -6.51 1.21 -15.73
C GLY A 60 -6.51 0.90 -17.23
N TYR A 61 -7.22 -0.16 -17.61
CA TYR A 61 -7.50 -0.47 -19.02
C TYR A 61 -8.52 0.50 -19.63
N THR A 62 -9.48 0.94 -18.83
CA THR A 62 -10.41 2.03 -19.14
C THR A 62 -10.31 3.11 -18.05
N PRO A 63 -10.72 4.37 -18.34
CA PRO A 63 -10.67 5.44 -17.35
C PRO A 63 -11.40 5.14 -16.03
N GLU A 64 -12.49 4.38 -16.08
CA GLU A 64 -13.31 4.00 -14.92
C GLU A 64 -12.59 3.03 -13.98
N LEU A 65 -11.62 2.29 -14.52
CA LEU A 65 -10.78 1.34 -13.76
C LEU A 65 -9.44 1.96 -13.35
N GLY A 66 -9.23 3.26 -13.58
CA GLY A 66 -7.99 3.97 -13.29
C GLY A 66 -7.96 4.66 -11.93
N ILE A 67 -6.77 5.06 -11.48
CA ILE A 67 -6.58 5.75 -10.20
C ILE A 67 -7.35 7.07 -10.11
N THR A 68 -7.55 7.78 -11.22
CA THR A 68 -8.35 9.02 -11.22
C THR A 68 -9.80 8.73 -10.86
N ALA A 69 -10.43 7.73 -11.47
CA ALA A 69 -11.80 7.34 -11.13
C ALA A 69 -11.89 6.82 -9.69
N LEU A 70 -10.93 5.98 -9.26
CA LEU A 70 -10.89 5.48 -7.89
C LEU A 70 -10.86 6.61 -6.85
N THR A 71 -9.95 7.58 -7.00
CA THR A 71 -9.80 8.69 -6.06
C THR A 71 -11.02 9.61 -6.05
N GLN A 72 -11.66 9.83 -7.21
CA GLN A 72 -12.95 10.53 -7.31
C GLN A 72 -14.04 9.79 -6.54
N HIS A 73 -14.15 8.47 -6.67
CA HIS A 73 -15.14 7.68 -5.95
C HIS A 73 -14.88 7.66 -4.43
N VAL A 74 -13.61 7.61 -4.00
CA VAL A 74 -13.24 7.70 -2.57
C VAL A 74 -13.68 9.06 -1.99
N MET A 75 -13.40 10.16 -2.69
CA MET A 75 -13.86 11.48 -2.25
C MET A 75 -15.39 11.58 -2.27
N GLY A 76 -16.05 11.06 -3.29
CA GLY A 76 -17.52 11.03 -3.39
C GLY A 76 -18.18 10.23 -2.27
N ALA A 77 -17.60 9.07 -1.91
CA ALA A 77 -18.04 8.28 -0.75
C ALA A 77 -17.80 9.01 0.58
N ALA A 78 -16.78 9.88 0.65
CA ALA A 78 -16.45 10.69 1.82
C ALA A 78 -17.19 12.05 1.85
N GLU A 79 -18.11 12.33 0.93
CA GLU A 79 -18.70 13.67 0.77
C GLU A 79 -19.34 14.22 2.05
N TRP A 80 -20.11 13.40 2.77
CA TRP A 80 -20.71 13.82 4.04
C TRP A 80 -19.62 14.20 5.06
N HIS A 81 -18.54 13.42 5.11
CA HIS A 81 -17.40 13.67 5.99
C HIS A 81 -16.69 14.98 5.64
N ILE A 82 -16.40 15.20 4.35
CA ILE A 82 -15.76 16.42 3.84
C ILE A 82 -16.61 17.65 4.19
N GLN A 83 -17.92 17.60 3.89
CA GLN A 83 -18.83 18.72 4.18
C GLN A 83 -18.94 19.05 5.67
N ASN A 84 -18.88 18.04 6.54
CA ASN A 84 -18.87 18.24 7.98
C ASN A 84 -17.59 18.95 8.45
N LYS A 85 -16.42 18.57 7.91
CA LYS A 85 -15.13 19.09 8.33
C LYS A 85 -14.75 20.44 7.73
N GLN A 86 -15.28 20.80 6.56
CA GLN A 86 -14.86 21.99 5.80
C GLN A 86 -14.91 23.31 6.58
N SER A 87 -15.83 23.44 7.54
CA SER A 87 -15.98 24.65 8.38
C SER A 87 -15.35 24.53 9.77
N ILE A 88 -14.64 23.44 10.03
CA ILE A 88 -14.00 23.13 11.32
C ILE A 88 -12.48 23.10 11.14
N LEU A 89 -11.98 22.63 10.00
CA LEU A 89 -10.57 22.33 9.76
C LEU A 89 -10.06 23.00 8.46
N PRO A 90 -8.75 23.23 8.35
CA PRO A 90 -8.13 23.73 7.13
C PRO A 90 -8.45 22.86 5.91
N ARG A 91 -8.77 23.50 4.79
CA ARG A 91 -9.25 22.79 3.59
C ARG A 91 -8.17 22.08 2.79
N GLY A 92 -6.90 22.44 2.97
CA GLY A 92 -5.80 21.91 2.14
C GLY A 92 -5.65 20.39 2.19
N GLY A 93 -6.05 19.74 3.29
CA GLY A 93 -6.03 18.28 3.43
C GLY A 93 -7.27 17.55 2.91
N MET A 94 -8.30 18.28 2.46
CA MET A 94 -9.61 17.72 2.07
C MET A 94 -9.66 17.27 0.61
N THR A 95 -8.51 16.91 0.03
CA THR A 95 -8.43 16.52 -1.37
C THR A 95 -7.42 15.39 -1.57
N ILE A 96 -7.71 14.57 -2.58
CA ILE A 96 -6.82 13.53 -3.09
C ILE A 96 -6.39 13.96 -4.48
N VAL A 97 -5.07 13.96 -4.73
CA VAL A 97 -4.49 14.27 -6.04
C VAL A 97 -4.03 12.97 -6.69
N PRO A 98 -4.73 12.46 -7.73
CA PRO A 98 -4.29 11.28 -8.46
C PRO A 98 -3.10 11.60 -9.37
N HIS A 99 -2.20 10.63 -9.49
CA HIS A 99 -1.07 10.62 -10.43
C HIS A 99 -1.12 9.33 -11.24
N GLU A 100 -1.48 9.44 -12.52
CA GLU A 100 -1.68 8.29 -13.39
C GLU A 100 -0.37 7.78 -14.01
N ILE A 101 -0.17 6.46 -13.91
CA ILE A 101 0.83 5.72 -14.67
C ILE A 101 0.11 5.08 -15.86
N ASP A 102 0.43 5.55 -17.06
CA ASP A 102 -0.23 5.16 -18.31
C ASP A 102 0.21 3.75 -18.73
N ILE A 103 -0.64 2.74 -18.52
CA ILE A 103 -0.29 1.35 -18.83
C ILE A 103 -0.02 1.13 -20.33
N GLY A 104 -0.58 2.00 -21.19
CA GLY A 104 -0.41 1.97 -22.63
C GLY A 104 0.99 2.36 -23.10
N LYS A 105 1.87 2.82 -22.21
CA LYS A 105 3.28 3.16 -22.50
C LYS A 105 4.29 2.06 -22.16
N PHE A 106 3.90 1.01 -21.45
CA PHE A 106 4.82 -0.09 -21.17
C PHE A 106 5.13 -0.88 -22.44
N ARG A 107 6.42 -1.10 -22.71
CA ARG A 107 6.92 -1.91 -23.84
C ARG A 107 8.13 -2.71 -23.35
N PRO A 108 8.50 -3.83 -23.99
CA PRO A 108 9.73 -4.54 -23.64
C PRO A 108 10.98 -3.64 -23.65
N GLU A 109 11.06 -2.68 -24.57
CA GLU A 109 12.18 -1.74 -24.70
C GLU A 109 12.12 -0.59 -23.69
N THR A 110 10.93 -0.28 -23.19
CA THR A 110 10.67 0.72 -22.14
C THR A 110 9.86 0.07 -21.01
N PRO A 111 10.49 -0.84 -20.24
CA PRO A 111 9.77 -1.76 -19.35
C PRO A 111 9.26 -1.08 -18.08
N ARG A 112 9.70 0.15 -17.82
CA ARG A 112 9.36 0.91 -16.61
C ARG A 112 9.14 2.39 -16.93
N GLN A 113 8.26 3.02 -16.17
CA GLN A 113 7.96 4.45 -16.26
C GLN A 113 8.36 5.14 -14.96
N LEU A 114 8.98 6.31 -15.06
CA LEU A 114 9.31 7.13 -13.89
C LEU A 114 8.03 7.75 -13.33
N ALA A 115 7.62 7.31 -12.14
CA ALA A 115 6.40 7.76 -11.46
C ALA A 115 6.67 8.93 -10.50
N TYR A 116 7.87 8.99 -9.92
CA TYR A 116 8.27 10.01 -8.96
C TYR A 116 9.77 10.28 -9.05
N ASP A 117 10.17 11.55 -9.04
CA ASP A 117 11.56 11.99 -9.04
C ASP A 117 11.69 13.30 -8.23
N GLU A 118 12.05 13.17 -6.96
CA GLU A 118 12.25 14.32 -6.09
C GLU A 118 13.28 14.00 -4.99
N SER A 119 14.09 14.98 -4.60
CA SER A 119 15.05 14.85 -3.50
C SER A 119 15.99 13.64 -3.62
N GLY A 120 16.33 13.27 -4.86
CA GLY A 120 17.18 12.13 -5.20
C GLY A 120 16.51 10.76 -5.07
N VAL A 121 15.22 10.70 -4.70
CA VAL A 121 14.41 9.49 -4.72
C VAL A 121 13.80 9.36 -6.12
N LYS A 122 14.01 8.19 -6.75
CA LYS A 122 13.36 7.85 -8.01
C LYS A 122 12.50 6.60 -7.80
N ILE A 123 11.24 6.66 -8.20
CA ILE A 123 10.34 5.50 -8.18
C ILE A 123 9.89 5.23 -9.59
N TYR A 124 10.15 4.01 -10.06
CA TYR A 124 9.74 3.52 -11.36
C TYR A 124 8.61 2.50 -11.17
N ALA A 125 7.54 2.64 -11.92
CA ALA A 125 6.48 1.64 -12.01
C ALA A 125 6.75 0.69 -13.18
N PHE A 126 6.38 -0.58 -13.04
CA PHE A 126 6.47 -1.61 -14.08
C PHE A 126 5.24 -2.54 -13.99
N PRO A 127 4.72 -3.08 -15.10
CA PRO A 127 3.56 -3.95 -15.08
C PRO A 127 3.88 -5.32 -14.49
N VAL A 128 2.89 -5.97 -13.88
CA VAL A 128 2.96 -7.37 -13.46
C VAL A 128 1.75 -8.15 -13.97
N ILE A 129 1.76 -9.46 -13.83
CA ILE A 129 0.70 -10.34 -14.37
C ILE A 129 -0.27 -10.67 -13.25
N HIS A 130 -1.39 -9.97 -13.18
CA HIS A 130 -2.40 -10.26 -12.15
C HIS A 130 -3.78 -9.78 -12.58
N ALA A 131 -4.72 -10.71 -12.73
CA ALA A 131 -6.12 -10.47 -13.06
C ALA A 131 -6.33 -9.52 -14.26
N LEU A 132 -6.52 -8.22 -14.00
CA LEU A 132 -6.81 -7.20 -15.01
C LEU A 132 -5.58 -6.32 -15.31
N ALA A 133 -5.50 -5.82 -16.53
CA ALA A 133 -4.47 -4.85 -16.90
C ALA A 133 -4.56 -3.60 -16.01
N GLY A 134 -3.46 -3.30 -15.31
CA GLY A 134 -3.42 -2.24 -14.31
C GLY A 134 -2.60 -2.59 -13.07
N SER A 135 -2.32 -3.87 -12.82
CA SER A 135 -1.41 -4.29 -11.74
C SER A 135 0.04 -3.95 -12.03
N MET A 136 0.74 -3.41 -11.04
CA MET A 136 2.11 -2.91 -11.19
C MET A 136 2.97 -3.13 -9.95
N GLY A 137 4.25 -3.39 -10.17
CA GLY A 137 5.28 -3.25 -9.15
C GLY A 137 5.97 -1.88 -9.20
N PHE A 138 6.70 -1.56 -8.14
CA PHE A 138 7.49 -0.35 -8.00
C PHE A 138 8.94 -0.67 -7.66
N ARG A 139 9.86 0.03 -8.32
CA ARG A 139 11.29 0.04 -8.03
C ARG A 139 11.70 1.42 -7.57
N LEU A 140 12.13 1.54 -6.32
CA LEU A 140 12.65 2.74 -5.71
C LEU A 140 14.19 2.69 -5.71
N GLU A 141 14.81 3.77 -6.19
CA GLU A 141 16.25 3.99 -6.16
C GLU A 141 16.54 5.27 -5.37
N TRP A 142 17.38 5.18 -4.33
CA TRP A 142 17.76 6.31 -3.49
C TRP A 142 19.12 6.11 -2.83
N LYS A 143 20.02 7.09 -2.94
CA LYS A 143 21.36 7.08 -2.32
C LYS A 143 22.16 5.78 -2.60
N GLY A 144 22.03 5.24 -3.81
CA GLY A 144 22.71 4.00 -4.21
C GLY A 144 22.07 2.71 -3.69
N LEU A 145 20.96 2.80 -2.96
CA LEU A 145 20.14 1.67 -2.54
C LEU A 145 18.95 1.48 -3.47
N THR A 146 18.51 0.24 -3.61
CA THR A 146 17.38 -0.19 -4.42
C THR A 146 16.40 -1.01 -3.59
N PHE A 147 15.14 -0.62 -3.62
CA PHE A 147 14.00 -1.32 -3.03
C PHE A 147 12.99 -1.66 -4.13
N VAL A 148 12.55 -2.92 -4.20
CA VAL A 148 11.52 -3.35 -5.15
C VAL A 148 10.33 -3.90 -4.37
N TYR A 149 9.14 -3.47 -4.74
CA TYR A 149 7.87 -3.91 -4.16
C TYR A 149 6.94 -4.30 -5.31
N THR A 150 6.64 -5.59 -5.45
CA THR A 150 5.66 -6.05 -6.44
C THR A 150 4.26 -6.07 -5.88
N ALA A 151 3.29 -6.03 -6.79
CA ALA A 151 1.91 -6.35 -6.48
C ALA A 151 1.75 -7.87 -6.26
N ASP A 152 0.50 -8.26 -6.13
CA ASP A 152 0.04 -9.60 -6.46
C ASP A 152 0.41 -9.89 -7.92
N SER A 153 0.93 -11.09 -8.18
CA SER A 153 1.41 -11.49 -9.48
C SER A 153 1.54 -13.00 -9.63
N GLN A 154 1.24 -13.48 -10.83
CA GLN A 154 1.78 -14.70 -11.39
C GLN A 154 3.29 -14.52 -11.61
N PRO A 155 4.10 -15.56 -11.34
CA PRO A 155 5.55 -15.45 -11.44
C PRO A 155 5.98 -15.18 -12.89
N SER A 156 6.84 -14.18 -13.08
CA SER A 156 7.37 -13.83 -14.41
C SER A 156 8.86 -13.51 -14.41
N THR A 157 9.54 -13.83 -15.50
CA THR A 157 10.94 -13.40 -15.69
C THR A 157 11.05 -11.88 -15.83
N PHE A 158 9.98 -11.22 -16.27
CA PHE A 158 9.92 -9.77 -16.42
C PHE A 158 10.03 -9.04 -15.08
N GLU A 159 9.23 -9.41 -14.08
CA GLU A 159 9.30 -8.78 -12.75
C GLU A 159 10.63 -9.11 -12.06
N ALA A 160 11.16 -10.32 -12.27
CA ALA A 160 12.46 -10.74 -11.77
C ALA A 160 13.59 -9.85 -12.33
N ASP A 161 13.50 -9.47 -13.61
CA ASP A 161 14.43 -8.52 -14.23
C ASP A 161 14.35 -7.12 -13.62
N GLN A 162 13.15 -6.67 -13.22
CA GLN A 162 12.99 -5.40 -12.48
C GLN A 162 13.58 -5.47 -11.07
N GLY A 163 13.61 -6.68 -10.48
CA GLY A 163 14.22 -7.00 -9.19
C GLY A 163 15.76 -7.03 -9.17
N LYS A 164 16.42 -7.02 -10.32
CA LYS A 164 17.88 -7.21 -10.39
C LYS A 164 18.64 -6.14 -9.59
N GLY A 165 19.55 -6.62 -8.74
CA GLY A 165 20.41 -5.78 -7.91
C GLY A 165 19.67 -5.03 -6.79
N ALA A 166 18.45 -5.45 -6.44
CA ALA A 166 17.74 -4.88 -5.30
C ALA A 166 18.44 -5.23 -3.97
N ASP A 167 18.50 -4.27 -3.05
CA ASP A 167 18.90 -4.56 -1.68
C ASP A 167 17.78 -5.33 -0.96
N VAL A 168 16.55 -4.89 -1.18
CA VAL A 168 15.34 -5.56 -0.68
C VAL A 168 14.36 -5.70 -1.83
N PHE A 169 13.91 -6.93 -2.08
CA PHE A 169 12.85 -7.23 -3.04
C PHE A 169 11.70 -7.88 -2.29
N ILE A 170 10.60 -7.14 -2.12
CA ILE A 170 9.33 -7.60 -1.57
C ILE A 170 8.45 -8.13 -2.70
N HIS A 171 7.95 -9.35 -2.53
CA HIS A 171 7.03 -10.03 -3.44
C HIS A 171 5.91 -10.73 -2.69
N GLU A 172 4.75 -10.88 -3.33
CA GLU A 172 3.71 -11.77 -2.82
C GLU A 172 4.17 -13.24 -2.78
N ILE A 173 3.62 -14.01 -1.86
CA ILE A 173 3.79 -15.46 -1.76
C ILE A 173 2.51 -16.05 -1.18
N PHE A 174 1.96 -17.06 -1.85
CA PHE A 174 0.73 -17.74 -1.45
C PHE A 174 0.97 -19.21 -1.09
N PRO A 175 0.07 -19.84 -0.29
CA PRO A 175 0.08 -21.27 -0.04
C PRO A 175 -0.27 -22.07 -1.31
N SER A 176 -0.25 -23.41 -1.24
CA SER A 176 -0.76 -24.23 -2.36
C SER A 176 -2.29 -24.11 -2.46
N ALA A 177 -2.86 -24.52 -3.60
CA ALA A 177 -4.31 -24.55 -3.78
C ALA A 177 -5.00 -25.47 -2.76
N GLU A 178 -4.38 -26.59 -2.40
CA GLU A 178 -4.90 -27.51 -1.37
C GLU A 178 -4.90 -26.89 0.02
N GLU A 179 -3.80 -26.23 0.39
CA GLU A 179 -3.69 -25.49 1.65
C GLU A 179 -4.74 -24.36 1.69
N PHE A 180 -4.82 -23.56 0.63
CA PHE A 180 -5.81 -22.48 0.52
C PHE A 180 -7.25 -22.99 0.59
N ALA A 181 -7.57 -24.06 -0.13
CA ALA A 181 -8.88 -24.71 -0.12
C ALA A 181 -9.26 -25.21 1.29
N HIS A 182 -8.31 -25.85 1.97
CA HIS A 182 -8.49 -26.40 3.31
C HIS A 182 -8.86 -25.32 4.32
N TYR A 183 -8.05 -24.25 4.40
CA TYR A 183 -8.24 -23.18 5.39
C TYR A 183 -9.44 -22.29 5.08
N ASN A 184 -9.80 -22.09 3.81
CA ASN A 184 -10.97 -21.30 3.42
C ASN A 184 -12.26 -22.12 3.32
N HIS A 185 -12.21 -23.43 3.58
CA HIS A 185 -13.34 -24.35 3.45
C HIS A 185 -14.04 -24.25 2.09
N MET A 186 -13.26 -24.17 1.01
CA MET A 186 -13.75 -23.97 -0.36
C MET A 186 -13.41 -25.15 -1.28
N PRO A 187 -14.14 -25.33 -2.39
CA PRO A 187 -13.79 -26.36 -3.38
C PRO A 187 -12.39 -26.15 -3.95
N ILE A 188 -11.64 -27.24 -4.13
CA ILE A 188 -10.27 -27.20 -4.66
C ILE A 188 -10.20 -26.48 -6.01
N GLN A 189 -11.19 -26.67 -6.89
CA GLN A 189 -11.23 -26.02 -8.20
C GLN A 189 -11.32 -24.49 -8.12
N ALA A 190 -12.00 -23.97 -7.09
CA ALA A 190 -12.07 -22.53 -6.88
C ALA A 190 -10.74 -22.01 -6.32
N ALA A 191 -10.08 -22.76 -5.44
CA ALA A 191 -8.75 -22.41 -4.94
C ALA A 191 -7.69 -22.45 -6.05
N GLU A 192 -7.72 -23.45 -6.94
CA GLU A 192 -6.84 -23.53 -8.11
C GLU A 192 -6.95 -22.27 -8.97
N GLY A 193 -8.17 -21.82 -9.29
CA GLY A 193 -8.37 -20.59 -10.05
C GLY A 193 -7.89 -19.31 -9.36
N VAL A 194 -7.88 -19.27 -8.02
CA VAL A 194 -7.26 -18.16 -7.27
C VAL A 194 -5.74 -18.27 -7.35
N MET A 195 -5.17 -19.45 -7.11
CA MET A 195 -3.71 -19.65 -7.12
C MET A 195 -3.09 -19.47 -8.50
N GLU A 196 -3.85 -19.65 -9.59
CA GLU A 196 -3.41 -19.31 -10.96
C GLU A 196 -3.04 -17.82 -11.14
N GLU A 197 -3.47 -16.94 -10.24
CA GLU A 197 -3.19 -15.49 -10.28
C GLU A 197 -2.11 -15.05 -9.28
N HIS A 198 -1.49 -16.00 -8.57
CA HIS A 198 -0.56 -15.75 -7.45
C HIS A 198 0.73 -16.56 -7.58
N THR A 199 1.70 -16.28 -6.69
CA THR A 199 3.03 -16.90 -6.72
C THR A 199 3.21 -17.90 -5.58
N THR A 200 3.56 -19.15 -5.89
CA THR A 200 3.91 -20.16 -4.87
C THR A 200 5.33 -19.98 -4.30
N PRO A 201 5.68 -20.60 -3.17
CA PRO A 201 7.02 -20.43 -2.57
C PRO A 201 8.17 -20.88 -3.48
N ALA A 202 7.99 -21.98 -4.20
CA ALA A 202 9.00 -22.48 -5.12
C ALA A 202 9.19 -21.55 -6.33
N GLU A 203 8.10 -21.00 -6.86
CA GLU A 203 8.14 -20.03 -7.96
C GLU A 203 8.80 -18.72 -7.53
N LEU A 204 8.49 -18.22 -6.33
CA LEU A 204 9.16 -17.02 -5.81
C LEU A 204 10.67 -17.24 -5.66
N GLY A 205 11.09 -18.43 -5.24
CA GLY A 205 12.51 -18.76 -5.23
C GLY A 205 13.15 -18.71 -6.63
N GLN A 206 12.44 -19.07 -7.70
CA GLN A 206 12.94 -18.92 -9.07
C GLN A 206 13.08 -17.44 -9.45
N VAL A 207 12.09 -16.60 -9.13
CA VAL A 207 12.15 -15.13 -9.31
C VAL A 207 13.37 -14.55 -8.61
N TYR A 208 13.61 -14.93 -7.35
CA TYR A 208 14.80 -14.50 -6.61
C TYR A 208 16.11 -15.09 -7.11
N GLY A 209 16.10 -16.28 -7.69
CA GLY A 209 17.24 -16.87 -8.39
C GLY A 209 17.71 -16.04 -9.59
N ILE A 210 16.76 -15.40 -10.29
CA ILE A 210 17.02 -14.48 -11.40
C ILE A 210 17.43 -13.09 -10.90
N ALA A 211 16.65 -12.53 -9.98
CA ALA A 211 16.83 -11.16 -9.48
C ALA A 211 18.07 -11.00 -8.58
N LYS A 212 18.39 -12.05 -7.81
CA LYS A 212 19.49 -12.11 -6.83
C LYS A 212 19.52 -10.88 -5.88
N PRO A 213 18.43 -10.59 -5.15
CA PRO A 213 18.42 -9.50 -4.18
C PRO A 213 19.37 -9.81 -3.01
N ARG A 214 19.81 -8.77 -2.28
CA ARG A 214 20.53 -8.98 -1.01
C ARG A 214 19.63 -9.60 0.07
N LEU A 215 18.33 -9.25 0.05
CA LEU A 215 17.27 -9.88 0.83
C LEU A 215 16.00 -10.01 -0.02
N GLY A 216 15.54 -11.24 -0.24
CA GLY A 216 14.20 -11.51 -0.77
C GLY A 216 13.17 -11.54 0.36
N VAL A 217 11.99 -10.97 0.16
CA VAL A 217 10.96 -10.83 1.19
C VAL A 217 9.60 -11.27 0.65
N GLY A 218 8.96 -12.23 1.29
CA GLY A 218 7.61 -12.69 0.96
C GLY A 218 6.58 -11.98 1.82
N ARG A 219 5.46 -11.55 1.22
CA ARG A 219 4.27 -10.99 1.89
C ARG A 219 3.00 -11.64 1.34
N HIS A 220 1.83 -11.20 1.82
CA HIS A 220 0.53 -11.70 1.31
C HIS A 220 0.24 -13.16 1.64
N PHE A 221 0.78 -13.62 2.76
CA PHE A 221 0.63 -14.98 3.23
C PHE A 221 -0.07 -14.98 4.58
N THR A 222 -1.09 -15.81 4.74
CA THR A 222 -1.71 -16.03 6.05
C THR A 222 -0.73 -16.78 6.95
N LEU A 223 -0.24 -16.11 7.98
CA LEU A 223 0.69 -16.70 8.94
C LEU A 223 -0.05 -17.70 9.84
N ASP A 224 0.21 -18.98 9.61
CA ASP A 224 -0.22 -20.10 10.45
C ASP A 224 0.99 -20.98 10.78
N GLU A 225 1.09 -21.45 12.01
CA GLU A 225 2.22 -22.28 12.47
C GLU A 225 2.42 -23.53 11.61
N ASN A 226 1.35 -24.10 11.05
CA ASN A 226 1.41 -25.29 10.20
C ASN A 226 1.83 -24.99 8.76
N LEU A 227 1.82 -23.72 8.35
CA LEU A 227 2.11 -23.29 6.99
C LEU A 227 3.53 -22.75 6.82
N ILE A 228 4.15 -22.24 7.89
CA ILE A 228 5.48 -21.58 7.83
C ILE A 228 6.59 -22.56 7.40
N ASP A 229 6.70 -23.72 8.06
CA ASP A 229 7.75 -24.70 7.75
C ASP A 229 7.61 -25.25 6.32
N PRO A 230 6.41 -25.70 5.86
CA PRO A 230 6.21 -26.12 4.47
C PRO A 230 6.54 -25.02 3.45
N LEU A 231 6.17 -23.76 3.74
CA LEU A 231 6.52 -22.63 2.89
C LEU A 231 8.04 -22.53 2.71
N PHE A 232 8.81 -22.52 3.80
CA PHE A 232 10.27 -22.41 3.70
C PHE A 232 10.90 -23.64 3.03
N GLN A 233 10.41 -24.85 3.31
CA GLN A 233 10.89 -26.06 2.63
C GLN A 233 10.73 -25.97 1.11
N ARG A 234 9.55 -25.52 0.62
CA ARG A 234 9.31 -25.32 -0.81
C ARG A 234 10.14 -24.17 -1.38
N TRP A 235 10.23 -23.05 -0.67
CA TRP A 235 11.03 -21.89 -1.10
C TRP A 235 12.51 -22.23 -1.29
N ARG A 236 13.06 -23.04 -0.39
CA ARG A 236 14.46 -23.48 -0.43
C ARG A 236 14.77 -24.49 -1.55
N THR A 237 13.77 -25.04 -2.24
CA THR A 237 14.02 -25.91 -3.40
C THR A 237 14.58 -25.15 -4.61
N THR A 238 14.37 -23.83 -4.67
CA THR A 238 14.72 -23.00 -5.83
C THR A 238 15.58 -21.79 -5.47
N TYR A 239 15.74 -21.46 -4.17
CA TYR A 239 16.55 -20.32 -3.73
C TYR A 239 17.25 -20.52 -2.38
N ASP A 240 18.57 -20.42 -2.40
CA ASP A 240 19.43 -20.54 -1.21
C ASP A 240 19.83 -19.19 -0.60
N GLY A 241 19.49 -18.06 -1.23
CA GLY A 241 19.86 -16.74 -0.74
C GLY A 241 19.10 -16.31 0.54
N PRO A 242 19.41 -15.14 1.09
CA PRO A 242 18.70 -14.61 2.26
C PRO A 242 17.24 -14.33 1.92
N VAL A 243 16.34 -14.89 2.72
CA VAL A 243 14.89 -14.69 2.61
C VAL A 243 14.25 -14.34 3.94
N LEU A 244 13.12 -13.65 3.86
CA LEU A 244 12.26 -13.28 4.98
C LEU A 244 10.80 -13.52 4.59
N LEU A 245 10.06 -14.26 5.40
CA LEU A 245 8.60 -14.19 5.37
C LEU A 245 8.18 -13.04 6.30
N MET A 246 7.62 -11.99 5.72
CA MET A 246 7.26 -10.78 6.46
C MET A 246 5.98 -10.98 7.25
N GLN A 247 5.97 -10.46 8.48
CA GLN A 247 4.79 -10.33 9.32
C GLN A 247 4.51 -8.88 9.65
N ASP A 248 3.30 -8.58 10.14
CA ASP A 248 2.91 -7.25 10.58
C ASP A 248 3.98 -6.64 11.50
N LEU A 249 4.33 -5.37 11.25
CA LEU A 249 5.31 -4.61 12.03
C LEU A 249 6.76 -5.12 11.97
N THR A 250 7.10 -5.94 10.97
CA THR A 250 8.50 -6.23 10.63
C THR A 250 9.21 -4.94 10.19
N THR A 251 10.39 -4.66 10.78
CA THR A 251 11.25 -3.54 10.40
C THR A 251 12.54 -4.07 9.75
N ILE A 252 12.85 -3.56 8.56
CA ILE A 252 14.08 -3.87 7.83
C ILE A 252 14.94 -2.60 7.76
N ASN A 253 16.10 -2.62 8.41
CA ASN A 253 17.11 -1.57 8.27
C ASN A 253 18.11 -1.94 7.18
N VAL A 254 18.23 -1.08 6.16
CA VAL A 254 19.07 -1.33 4.98
C VAL A 254 20.21 -0.30 4.92
N THR A 255 21.43 -0.77 4.77
CA THR A 255 22.63 0.04 4.49
C THR A 255 23.40 -0.58 3.34
N SER A 256 24.43 0.10 2.81
CA SER A 256 25.33 -0.49 1.80
C SER A 256 26.01 -1.76 2.31
N ASP A 257 26.25 -1.86 3.61
CA ASP A 257 27.13 -2.89 4.19
C ASP A 257 26.32 -4.06 4.76
N TYR A 258 25.17 -3.78 5.39
CA TYR A 258 24.36 -4.79 6.05
C TYR A 258 22.86 -4.51 5.95
N ILE A 259 22.08 -5.59 6.12
CA ILE A 259 20.63 -5.57 6.28
C ILE A 259 20.30 -6.22 7.62
N VAL A 260 19.50 -5.53 8.45
CA VAL A 260 19.07 -6.02 9.76
C VAL A 260 17.56 -6.08 9.80
N VAL A 261 17.03 -7.29 10.02
CA VAL A 261 15.59 -7.55 10.18
C VAL A 261 15.27 -7.65 11.66
N ARG A 262 14.21 -6.97 12.09
CA ARG A 262 13.71 -7.01 13.47
C ARG A 262 12.20 -7.01 13.49
N GLN A 263 11.62 -7.59 14.53
CA GLN A 263 10.22 -7.40 14.84
C GLN A 263 10.05 -6.15 15.70
N THR A 264 9.16 -5.24 15.29
CA THR A 264 8.87 -4.06 16.10
C THR A 264 8.00 -4.44 17.27
N ARG A 265 8.41 -4.06 18.48
CA ARG A 265 7.54 -4.09 19.65
C ARG A 265 6.74 -2.79 19.65
N ALA A 266 5.45 -2.89 19.38
CA ALA A 266 4.56 -1.74 19.24
C ALA A 266 3.54 -1.68 20.38
N ASP A 267 3.09 -0.48 20.70
CA ASP A 267 1.97 -0.25 21.63
C ASP A 267 0.66 -0.27 20.85
N GLN A 268 -0.14 -1.31 21.03
CA GLN A 268 -1.43 -1.47 20.33
C GLN A 268 -2.51 -0.49 20.84
N LEU A 269 -2.26 0.21 21.95
CA LEU A 269 -3.15 1.22 22.51
C LEU A 269 -2.60 2.64 22.30
N ALA A 270 -1.60 2.79 21.42
CA ALA A 270 -0.97 4.07 21.15
C ALA A 270 -1.96 5.11 20.63
N TRP A 271 -1.87 6.31 21.21
CA TRP A 271 -2.40 7.52 20.56
C TRP A 271 -1.49 7.88 19.37
N PRO A 272 -1.99 8.53 18.31
CA PRO A 272 -1.13 9.03 17.25
C PRO A 272 -0.05 9.96 17.81
N ALA A 273 1.14 9.86 17.24
CA ALA A 273 2.24 10.77 17.54
C ALA A 273 1.86 12.23 17.26
N PRO A 274 2.56 13.24 17.81
CA PRO A 274 2.27 14.63 17.49
C PRO A 274 2.24 14.89 15.97
N PRO A 275 1.29 15.70 15.46
CA PRO A 275 1.18 15.93 14.03
C PRO A 275 2.38 16.74 13.48
N PRO A 276 2.67 16.61 12.17
CA PRO A 276 3.69 17.43 11.52
C PRO A 276 3.31 18.91 11.62
N LYS A 277 4.33 19.77 11.72
CA LYS A 277 4.12 21.22 11.60
C LYS A 277 3.66 21.53 10.17
N PRO A 278 2.61 22.34 9.99
CA PRO A 278 2.21 22.80 8.67
C PRO A 278 3.38 23.50 7.95
N PRO A 279 3.57 23.27 6.64
CA PRO A 279 4.51 24.02 5.83
C PRO A 279 4.33 25.54 5.98
N ALA A 280 5.42 26.29 5.99
CA ALA A 280 5.36 27.75 6.08
C ALA A 280 4.61 28.33 4.87
N GLY A 281 3.67 29.24 5.13
CA GLY A 281 2.86 29.87 4.08
C GLY A 281 1.70 29.01 3.55
N LEU A 282 1.46 27.84 4.12
CA LEU A 282 0.27 27.05 3.80
C LEU A 282 -1.01 27.82 4.23
N ASP A 283 -2.01 27.86 3.36
CA ASP A 283 -3.31 28.41 3.70
C ASP A 283 -4.02 27.49 4.71
N MET A 284 -4.25 28.01 5.91
CA MET A 284 -4.91 27.32 7.01
C MET A 284 -6.39 27.72 7.14
N SER A 285 -6.96 28.38 6.12
CA SER A 285 -8.35 28.83 6.11
C SER A 285 -9.34 27.67 6.14
N ILE A 286 -10.39 27.85 6.95
CA ILE A 286 -11.59 27.02 6.92
C ILE A 286 -12.56 27.53 5.85
N GLY A 287 -13.43 26.65 5.36
CA GLY A 287 -14.52 26.98 4.44
C GLY A 287 -15.81 27.37 5.15
N GLU A 288 -16.82 27.68 4.34
CA GLU A 288 -18.18 27.96 4.83
C GLU A 288 -18.86 26.69 5.38
N PRO A 289 -19.74 26.81 6.38
CA PRO A 289 -20.55 25.70 6.86
C PRO A 289 -21.37 25.04 5.75
N SER A 290 -21.54 23.72 5.83
CA SER A 290 -22.42 22.98 4.93
C SER A 290 -23.86 23.50 5.00
N LYS A 291 -24.60 23.42 3.89
CA LYS A 291 -26.04 23.66 3.87
C LYS A 291 -26.85 22.55 4.55
N ALA A 292 -26.25 21.37 4.76
CA ALA A 292 -26.85 20.22 5.43
C ALA A 292 -26.88 20.41 6.96
N GLN A 293 -27.60 21.44 7.41
CA GLN A 293 -27.72 21.77 8.84
C GLN A 293 -28.76 20.90 9.54
N ARG A 294 -28.50 20.58 10.82
CA ARG A 294 -29.46 19.87 11.69
C ARG A 294 -30.72 20.71 11.89
N PRO A 295 -31.92 20.09 12.01
CA PRO A 295 -33.12 20.82 12.42
C PRO A 295 -32.93 21.53 13.76
N ALA A 296 -33.49 22.74 13.90
CA ALA A 296 -33.36 23.54 15.11
C ALA A 296 -33.91 22.82 16.37
N TRP A 297 -35.02 22.09 16.22
CA TRP A 297 -35.63 21.35 17.33
C TRP A 297 -34.68 20.28 17.91
N LEU A 298 -33.93 19.57 17.06
CA LEU A 298 -32.98 18.54 17.49
C LEU A 298 -31.75 19.18 18.17
N THR A 299 -31.34 20.35 17.66
CA THR A 299 -30.24 21.09 18.28
C THR A 299 -30.63 21.58 19.68
N ALA A 300 -31.91 21.94 19.89
CA ALA A 300 -32.44 22.35 21.18
C ALA A 300 -32.58 21.21 22.21
N THR A 301 -32.50 19.94 21.81
CA THR A 301 -32.47 18.80 22.76
C THR A 301 -31.07 18.44 23.25
N GLY A 302 -30.04 19.22 22.89
CA GLY A 302 -28.68 19.00 23.37
C GLY A 302 -28.59 19.16 24.89
N ILE A 303 -27.82 18.28 25.54
CA ILE A 303 -27.47 18.43 26.95
C ILE A 303 -26.52 19.61 27.06
N SER A 304 -26.90 20.63 27.83
CA SER A 304 -26.04 21.78 28.13
C SER A 304 -25.15 21.47 29.34
N GLU A 305 -24.00 22.11 29.48
CA GLU A 305 -23.15 21.97 30.68
C GLU A 305 -23.89 22.36 31.99
N ASP A 306 -25.00 23.11 31.87
CA ASP A 306 -25.86 23.53 32.97
C ASP A 306 -27.05 22.58 33.28
N SER A 307 -27.17 21.43 32.60
CA SER A 307 -28.27 20.45 32.79
C SER A 307 -27.87 19.20 33.55
#